data_AF-A0A958PDP8-F1
#
_entry.id   AF-A0A958PDP8-F1
#
_cell.length_a   1.000
_cell.length_b   1.000
_cell.length_c   1.000
_cell.angle_alpha   90.00
_cell.angle_beta   90.00
_cell.angle_gamma   90.00
#
_symmetry.space_group_name_H-M   'P 1'
#
loop_
_entity.id
_entity.type
_entity.pdbx_description
1 polymer ?
#
loop_
_entity_poly.entity_id
_entity_poly.type
_entity_poly.pdbx_seq_one_letter_code
_entity_poly.pdbx_strand_id
1 'polypeptide(L)'
;MSQALIISEFHFLEFEEIRMNAIRIPEVLFRIREAQELWCRFNVSDLDLQNYLVSGDDQFFANEKLKSLISRIVLKGFYDRLKKSEGVVGEYFYDEQLTSFVDCIDDEVLYRGHIADLMFEIKKQGPLSPCQRARVPHFVYGQTIDGKLNPSSEKIALPDLVEWTHDQKGYRQFLLLGPSLLKEHLKMTFSMREFSFVDSVEIDPMLSWFWGKIAVISQEAAVC
;
A
#
# COMPACT_ATOMS: atom_id res chain seq x y z
N MET A 1 -18.46 -9.99 -10.93
CA MET A 1 -17.85 -11.00 -10.04
C MET A 1 -17.53 -10.30 -8.74
N SER A 2 -17.75 -10.94 -7.59
CA SER A 2 -17.37 -10.35 -6.31
C SER A 2 -15.84 -10.38 -6.20
N GLN A 3 -15.24 -9.22 -5.90
CA GLN A 3 -13.81 -9.04 -5.72
C GLN A 3 -13.54 -8.49 -4.33
N ALA A 4 -12.42 -8.88 -3.72
CA ALA A 4 -11.94 -8.32 -2.46
C ALA A 4 -10.58 -7.66 -2.65
N LEU A 5 -10.35 -6.51 -2.01
CA LEU A 5 -9.10 -5.76 -2.13
C LEU A 5 -8.15 -6.13 -0.98
N ILE A 6 -6.93 -6.56 -1.31
CA ILE A 6 -5.84 -6.76 -0.36
C ILE A 6 -4.93 -5.53 -0.40
N ILE A 7 -4.68 -4.94 0.75
CA ILE A 7 -3.79 -3.80 0.96
C ILE A 7 -2.68 -4.24 1.91
N SER A 8 -1.49 -4.49 1.38
CA SER A 8 -0.33 -4.83 2.20
C SER A 8 0.65 -3.68 2.30
N GLU A 9 1.51 -3.71 3.33
CA GLU A 9 2.62 -2.77 3.40
C GLU A 9 3.54 -2.91 2.17
N PHE A 10 4.06 -1.78 1.71
CA PHE A 10 4.78 -1.68 0.45
C PHE A 10 6.26 -2.01 0.60
N HIS A 11 6.62 -3.28 0.47
CA HIS A 11 8.00 -3.68 0.19
C HIS A 11 8.43 -3.34 -1.24
N PHE A 12 7.51 -3.04 -2.15
CA PHE A 12 7.91 -2.71 -3.52
C PHE A 12 8.60 -1.35 -3.66
N LEU A 13 8.37 -0.41 -2.73
CA LEU A 13 9.09 0.86 -2.75
C LEU A 13 10.53 0.68 -2.27
N GLU A 14 10.94 -0.53 -1.91
CA GLU A 14 12.34 -0.83 -1.64
C GLU A 14 13.21 -0.72 -2.90
N PHE A 15 12.60 -0.82 -4.08
CA PHE A 15 13.30 -0.72 -5.36
C PHE A 15 13.21 0.70 -5.94
N GLU A 16 14.37 1.33 -6.15
CA GLU A 16 14.48 2.70 -6.67
C GLU A 16 13.73 2.89 -7.98
N GLU A 17 13.78 1.91 -8.89
CA GLU A 17 13.05 1.94 -10.15
C GLU A 17 11.56 2.06 -9.93
N ILE A 18 11.00 1.33 -8.95
CA ILE A 18 9.56 1.39 -8.70
C ILE A 18 9.20 2.78 -8.15
N ARG A 19 10.03 3.36 -7.27
CA ARG A 19 9.83 4.72 -6.75
C ARG A 19 9.86 5.78 -7.86
N MET A 20 10.87 5.73 -8.73
CA MET A 20 11.03 6.63 -9.88
C MET A 20 9.89 6.53 -10.90
N ASN A 21 9.21 5.39 -10.97
CA ASN A 21 8.09 5.19 -11.88
C ASN A 21 6.74 5.52 -11.22
N ALA A 22 6.58 5.27 -9.92
CA ALA A 22 5.35 5.57 -9.19
C ALA A 22 4.99 7.06 -9.25
N ILE A 23 5.98 7.94 -9.17
CA ILE A 23 5.80 9.41 -9.30
C ILE A 23 5.21 9.85 -10.65
N ARG A 24 5.29 9.02 -11.70
CA ARG A 24 4.73 9.33 -13.02
C ARG A 24 3.22 9.10 -13.08
N ILE A 25 2.66 8.41 -12.08
CA ILE A 25 1.23 8.18 -11.96
C ILE A 25 0.58 9.47 -11.46
N PRO A 26 -0.35 10.10 -12.21
CA PRO A 26 -0.90 11.41 -11.86
C PRO A 26 -1.53 11.46 -10.47
N GLU A 27 -2.28 10.42 -10.09
CA GLU A 27 -2.94 10.29 -8.80
C GLU A 27 -1.90 10.19 -7.66
N VAL A 28 -0.77 9.50 -7.85
CA VAL A 28 0.34 9.45 -6.89
C VAL A 28 1.00 10.83 -6.75
N LEU A 29 1.32 11.47 -7.87
CA LEU A 29 1.94 12.80 -7.87
C LEU A 29 1.05 13.84 -7.19
N PHE A 30 -0.26 13.78 -7.43
CA PHE A 30 -1.24 14.64 -6.78
C PHE A 30 -1.18 14.49 -5.25
N ARG A 31 -1.18 13.25 -4.74
CA ARG A 31 -1.09 12.98 -3.30
C ARG A 31 0.22 13.39 -2.68
N ILE A 32 1.33 13.23 -3.38
CA ILE A 32 2.64 13.73 -2.93
C ILE A 32 2.61 15.25 -2.77
N ARG A 33 2.04 15.99 -3.74
CA ARG A 33 1.93 17.45 -3.68
C ARG A 33 1.01 17.90 -2.54
N GLU A 34 -0.13 17.24 -2.37
CA GLU A 34 -1.03 17.53 -1.25
C GLU A 34 -0.33 17.31 0.10
N ALA A 35 0.38 16.19 0.26
CA ALA A 35 1.15 15.93 1.47
C ALA A 35 2.29 16.94 1.66
N GLN A 36 2.95 17.39 0.59
CA GLN A 36 3.98 18.43 0.64
C GLN A 36 3.40 19.77 1.11
N GLU A 37 2.22 20.17 0.63
CA GLU A 37 1.54 21.40 1.08
C GLU A 37 1.23 21.35 2.57
N LEU A 38 0.77 20.20 3.08
CA LEU A 38 0.55 19.99 4.52
C LEU A 38 1.88 20.06 5.27
N TRP A 39 2.93 19.38 4.79
CA TRP A 39 4.28 19.40 5.36
C TRP A 39 4.79 20.82 5.57
N CYS A 40 4.63 21.66 4.53
CA CYS A 40 5.04 23.06 4.54
C CYS A 40 4.22 23.90 5.54
N ARG A 41 2.90 23.66 5.66
CA ARG A 41 2.05 24.38 6.63
C ARG A 41 2.46 24.14 8.08
N PHE A 42 2.93 22.94 8.40
CA PHE A 42 3.41 22.59 9.75
C PHE A 42 4.86 23.01 10.03
N ASN A 43 5.50 23.69 9.06
CA ASN A 43 6.89 24.14 9.12
C ASN A 43 7.81 23.02 9.63
N VAL A 44 7.69 21.83 9.03
CA VAL A 44 8.31 20.61 9.56
C VAL A 44 9.80 20.54 9.25
N SER A 45 10.16 20.87 8.01
CA SER A 45 11.53 20.95 7.51
C SER A 45 11.50 21.41 6.05
N ASP A 46 12.67 21.73 5.49
CA ASP A 46 12.89 21.96 4.05
C ASP A 46 12.89 20.66 3.23
N LEU A 47 12.26 19.59 3.75
CA LEU A 47 12.17 18.31 3.06
C LEU A 47 11.24 18.43 1.86
N ASP A 48 11.75 18.01 0.70
CA ASP A 48 10.98 17.76 -0.50
C ASP A 48 10.63 16.26 -0.57
N LEU A 49 9.35 15.94 -0.35
CA LEU A 49 8.82 14.57 -0.38
C LEU A 49 8.96 13.91 -1.75
N GLN A 50 8.87 14.71 -2.82
CA GLN A 50 9.03 14.24 -4.18
C GLN A 50 10.47 13.79 -4.42
N ASN A 51 11.45 14.61 -4.01
CA ASN A 51 12.87 14.29 -4.11
C ASN A 51 13.26 13.14 -3.17
N TYR A 52 12.67 13.07 -1.98
CA TYR A 52 12.88 11.95 -1.07
C TYR A 52 12.38 10.63 -1.65
N LEU A 53 11.20 10.60 -2.28
CA LEU A 53 10.70 9.38 -2.92
C LEU A 53 11.69 8.85 -3.97
N VAL A 54 12.29 9.73 -4.77
CA VAL A 54 13.23 9.35 -5.83
C VAL A 54 14.69 9.33 -5.40
N SER A 55 14.97 9.44 -4.09
CA SER A 55 16.34 9.35 -3.59
C SER A 55 16.88 7.92 -3.69
N GLY A 56 18.20 7.79 -3.73
CA GLY A 56 18.87 6.50 -3.65
C GLY A 56 18.54 5.75 -2.35
N ASP A 57 18.74 4.44 -2.36
CA ASP A 57 18.33 3.54 -1.28
C ASP A 57 18.86 3.98 0.09
N ASP A 58 20.15 4.30 0.22
CA ASP A 58 20.73 4.72 1.50
C ASP A 58 19.98 5.88 2.14
N GLN A 59 19.58 6.88 1.35
CA GLN A 59 18.83 8.04 1.83
C GLN A 59 17.37 7.67 2.11
N PHE A 60 16.77 6.87 1.25
CA PHE A 60 15.38 6.45 1.40
C PHE A 60 15.19 5.61 2.68
N PHE A 61 16.09 4.67 2.94
CA PHE A 61 16.05 3.81 4.12
C PHE A 61 16.54 4.46 5.41
N ALA A 62 17.21 5.62 5.35
CA ALA A 62 17.71 6.32 6.53
C ALA A 62 16.61 6.74 7.53
N ASN A 63 15.36 6.89 7.07
CA ASN A 63 14.25 7.31 7.92
C ASN A 63 13.01 6.42 7.69
N GLU A 64 12.86 5.39 8.53
CA GLU A 64 11.77 4.42 8.42
C GLU A 64 10.37 5.05 8.54
N LYS A 65 10.20 6.08 9.37
CA LYS A 65 8.91 6.76 9.51
C LYS A 65 8.56 7.57 8.27
N LEU A 66 9.54 8.27 7.70
CA LEU A 66 9.35 9.01 6.46
C LEU A 66 9.11 8.06 5.28
N LYS A 67 9.81 6.92 5.25
CA LYS A 67 9.54 5.81 4.33
C LYS A 67 8.10 5.31 4.48
N SER A 68 7.65 5.02 5.70
CA SER A 68 6.28 4.56 5.96
C SER A 68 5.24 5.60 5.52
N LEU A 69 5.49 6.88 5.80
CA LEU A 69 4.65 8.00 5.37
C LEU A 69 4.55 8.06 3.84
N ILE A 70 5.67 8.08 3.12
CA ILE A 70 5.66 8.18 1.66
C ILE A 70 5.04 6.93 1.03
N SER A 71 5.24 5.74 1.61
CA SER A 71 4.57 4.52 1.19
C SER A 71 3.05 4.63 1.27
N ARG A 72 2.53 5.19 2.37
CA ARG A 72 1.08 5.43 2.55
C ARG A 72 0.53 6.46 1.57
N ILE A 73 1.29 7.50 1.25
CA ILE A 73 0.92 8.51 0.25
C ILE A 73 0.82 7.86 -1.14
N VAL A 74 1.81 7.05 -1.51
CA VAL A 74 1.82 6.32 -2.79
C VAL A 74 0.68 5.30 -2.85
N LEU A 75 0.42 4.58 -1.75
CA LEU A 75 -0.72 3.66 -1.57
C LEU A 75 -2.04 4.36 -1.89
N LYS A 76 -2.24 5.57 -1.33
CA LYS A 76 -3.43 6.38 -1.57
C LYS A 76 -3.58 6.72 -3.05
N GLY A 77 -2.49 7.11 -3.72
CA GLY A 77 -2.49 7.41 -5.15
C GLY A 77 -2.86 6.20 -6.01
N PHE A 78 -2.33 5.01 -5.69
CA PHE A 78 -2.74 3.77 -6.36
C PHE A 78 -4.22 3.45 -6.12
N TYR A 79 -4.72 3.67 -4.90
CA TYR A 79 -6.13 3.45 -4.58
C TYR A 79 -7.05 4.40 -5.35
N ASP A 80 -6.73 5.69 -5.39
CA ASP A 80 -7.53 6.68 -6.13
C ASP A 80 -7.58 6.35 -7.62
N ARG A 81 -6.44 5.88 -8.16
CA ARG A 81 -6.36 5.42 -9.54
C ARG A 81 -7.26 4.21 -9.78
N LEU A 82 -7.17 3.20 -8.92
CA LEU A 82 -7.98 2.00 -9.00
C LEU A 82 -9.48 2.34 -8.89
N LYS A 83 -9.85 3.18 -7.93
CA LYS A 83 -11.23 3.65 -7.72
C LYS A 83 -11.79 4.35 -8.96
N LYS A 84 -10.94 5.05 -9.71
CA LYS A 84 -11.29 5.73 -10.95
C LYS A 84 -11.45 4.78 -12.14
N SER A 85 -10.69 3.69 -12.21
CA SER A 85 -10.77 2.72 -13.30
C SER A 85 -11.85 1.65 -13.08
N GLU A 86 -11.92 1.08 -11.88
CA GLU A 86 -12.75 -0.10 -11.56
C GLU A 86 -13.93 0.21 -10.63
N GLY A 87 -13.96 1.41 -10.02
CA GLY A 87 -14.95 1.77 -9.00
C GLY A 87 -14.52 1.38 -7.58
N VAL A 88 -15.47 1.47 -6.64
CA VAL A 88 -15.20 1.19 -5.21
C VAL A 88 -15.33 -0.30 -4.94
N VAL A 89 -14.30 -0.88 -4.31
CA VAL A 89 -14.36 -2.25 -3.78
C VAL A 89 -15.05 -2.23 -2.42
N GLY A 90 -16.01 -3.11 -2.18
CA GLY A 90 -16.81 -3.11 -0.93
C GLY A 90 -16.09 -3.69 0.29
N GLU A 91 -15.08 -4.53 0.06
CA GLU A 91 -14.38 -5.28 1.10
C GLU A 91 -12.86 -5.22 0.96
N TYR A 92 -12.21 -5.14 2.12
CA TYR A 92 -10.79 -4.84 2.25
C TYR A 92 -10.14 -5.83 3.22
N PHE A 93 -8.95 -6.30 2.88
CA PHE A 93 -8.03 -6.97 3.78
C PHE A 93 -6.79 -6.13 3.86
N TYR A 94 -6.32 -5.82 5.06
CA TYR A 94 -5.17 -4.94 5.18
C TYR A 94 -4.23 -5.34 6.30
N ASP A 95 -2.95 -5.03 6.12
CA ASP A 95 -1.94 -5.21 7.16
C ASP A 95 -2.30 -4.35 8.39
N GLU A 96 -2.27 -4.92 9.59
CA GLU A 96 -2.57 -4.20 10.84
C GLU A 96 -1.78 -2.88 10.99
N GLN A 97 -0.57 -2.82 10.45
CA GLN A 97 0.27 -1.62 10.49
C GLN A 97 -0.31 -0.49 9.63
N LEU A 98 -1.21 -0.81 8.72
CA LEU A 98 -1.93 0.11 7.85
C LEU A 98 -3.30 0.51 8.39
N THR A 99 -3.71 0.11 9.60
CA THR A 99 -5.03 0.47 10.17
C THR A 99 -5.35 1.95 9.99
N SER A 100 -4.40 2.80 10.38
CA SER A 100 -4.51 4.25 10.23
C SER A 100 -4.57 4.77 8.78
N PHE A 101 -4.02 4.03 7.82
CA PHE A 101 -4.19 4.34 6.40
C PHE A 101 -5.60 3.98 5.94
N VAL A 102 -6.14 2.84 6.37
CA VAL A 102 -7.43 2.33 5.91
C VAL A 102 -8.59 3.18 6.43
N ASP A 103 -8.49 3.68 7.65
CA ASP A 103 -9.43 4.68 8.21
C ASP A 103 -9.52 5.95 7.36
N CYS A 104 -8.49 6.23 6.55
CA CYS A 104 -8.33 7.43 5.74
C CYS A 104 -8.57 7.20 4.24
N ILE A 105 -8.90 5.98 3.80
CA ILE A 105 -8.99 5.65 2.37
C ILE A 105 -10.11 6.44 1.66
N ASP A 106 -11.23 6.68 2.35
CA ASP A 106 -12.38 7.38 1.77
C ASP A 106 -12.65 8.76 2.38
N ASP A 107 -11.99 9.11 3.49
CA ASP A 107 -12.16 10.40 4.17
C ASP A 107 -10.89 11.26 4.04
N GLU A 108 -10.99 12.29 3.20
CA GLU A 108 -9.93 13.26 2.96
C GLU A 108 -9.52 14.04 4.22
N VAL A 109 -10.45 14.28 5.13
CA VAL A 109 -10.15 15.01 6.38
C VAL A 109 -9.35 14.12 7.31
N LEU A 110 -9.76 12.86 7.47
CA LEU A 110 -9.01 11.88 8.27
C LEU A 110 -7.62 11.64 7.69
N TYR A 111 -7.51 11.50 6.37
CA TYR A 111 -6.22 11.39 5.69
C TYR A 111 -5.28 12.53 6.05
N ARG A 112 -5.74 13.78 5.91
CA ARG A 112 -4.93 14.95 6.25
C ARG A 112 -4.54 15.00 7.73
N GLY A 113 -5.46 14.64 8.62
CA GLY A 113 -5.20 14.57 10.07
C GLY A 113 -4.11 13.55 10.40
N HIS A 114 -4.21 12.35 9.85
CA HIS A 114 -3.24 11.29 10.08
C HIS A 114 -1.85 11.60 9.52
N ILE A 115 -1.80 12.20 8.33
CA ILE A 115 -0.55 12.69 7.75
C ILE A 115 0.10 13.72 8.69
N ALA A 116 -0.68 14.64 9.28
CA ALA A 116 -0.16 15.61 10.24
C ALA A 116 0.38 14.95 11.53
N ASP A 117 -0.30 13.91 12.04
CA ASP A 117 0.15 13.16 13.22
C ASP A 117 1.46 12.43 12.96
N LEU A 118 1.59 11.75 11.81
CA LEU A 118 2.83 11.10 11.39
C LEU A 118 3.97 12.12 11.22
N MET A 119 3.68 13.29 10.65
CA MET A 119 4.66 14.38 10.52
C MET A 119 5.18 14.85 11.88
N PHE A 120 4.28 14.99 12.86
CA PHE A 120 4.64 15.38 14.21
C PHE A 120 5.51 14.32 14.91
N GLU A 121 5.23 13.04 14.64
CA GLU A 121 6.03 11.93 15.15
C GLU A 121 7.43 11.86 14.52
N ILE A 122 7.56 12.12 13.23
CA ILE A 122 8.85 12.12 12.52
C ILE A 122 9.80 13.16 13.14
N LYS A 123 9.29 14.34 13.54
CA LYS A 123 10.10 15.37 14.23
C LYS A 123 10.74 14.88 15.52
N LYS A 124 10.10 13.93 16.23
CA LYS A 124 10.51 13.53 17.58
C LYS A 124 11.59 12.46 17.60
N GLN A 125 11.84 11.77 16.49
CA GLN A 125 12.76 10.64 16.48
C GLN A 125 14.09 10.99 15.80
N GLY A 126 15.18 10.58 16.45
CA GLY A 126 16.51 10.51 15.83
C GLY A 126 16.63 9.29 14.91
N PRO A 127 17.80 9.11 14.25
CA PRO A 127 18.04 8.00 13.34
C PRO A 127 17.84 6.65 14.04
N LEU A 128 17.12 5.74 13.39
CA LEU A 128 16.83 4.41 13.93
C LEU A 128 18.01 3.46 13.75
N SER A 129 18.11 2.50 14.67
CA SER A 129 19.09 1.42 14.63
C SER A 129 18.68 0.37 13.58
N PRO A 130 19.60 -0.17 12.74
CA PRO A 130 19.28 -1.06 11.62
C PRO A 130 18.71 -2.47 11.94
N CYS A 131 18.20 -2.73 13.14
CA CYS A 131 18.05 -4.09 13.67
C CYS A 131 16.63 -4.67 13.70
N GLN A 132 15.60 -3.98 13.19
CA GLN A 132 14.24 -4.52 13.19
C GLN A 132 13.90 -5.04 11.79
N ARG A 133 14.08 -6.35 11.55
CA ARG A 133 13.69 -7.00 10.30
C ARG A 133 12.74 -8.17 10.54
N ALA A 134 11.82 -8.31 9.58
CA ALA A 134 10.87 -9.40 9.35
C ALA A 134 9.94 -9.74 10.52
N ARG A 135 8.90 -8.90 10.72
CA ARG A 135 7.67 -9.38 11.37
C ARG A 135 6.79 -10.03 10.30
N VAL A 136 6.18 -11.17 10.63
CA VAL A 136 5.10 -11.73 9.82
C VAL A 136 3.93 -10.76 9.91
N PRO A 137 3.44 -10.19 8.80
CA PRO A 137 2.33 -9.25 8.83
C PRO A 137 1.05 -9.99 9.25
N HIS A 138 0.31 -9.41 10.20
CA HIS A 138 -1.04 -9.84 10.53
C HIS A 138 -2.04 -9.01 9.72
N PHE A 139 -3.07 -9.65 9.19
CA PHE A 139 -4.09 -8.98 8.41
C PHE A 139 -5.38 -8.82 9.20
N VAL A 140 -6.06 -7.71 8.93
CA VAL A 140 -7.36 -7.36 9.48
C VAL A 140 -8.36 -7.32 8.34
N TYR A 141 -9.51 -7.95 8.57
CA TYR A 141 -10.66 -7.85 7.69
C TYR A 141 -11.40 -6.53 7.93
N GLY A 142 -11.73 -5.78 6.87
CA GLY A 142 -12.52 -4.57 6.94
C GLY A 142 -13.64 -4.56 5.90
N GLN A 143 -14.81 -4.08 6.30
CA GLN A 143 -15.94 -3.88 5.39
C GLN A 143 -16.33 -2.41 5.32
N THR A 144 -16.67 -1.92 4.14
CA THR A 144 -17.27 -0.59 4.04
C THR A 144 -18.76 -0.66 4.31
N ILE A 145 -19.21 0.03 5.34
CA ILE A 145 -20.63 0.20 5.71
C ILE A 145 -20.90 1.71 5.70
N ASP A 146 -21.83 2.15 4.86
CA ASP A 146 -22.19 3.58 4.68
C ASP A 146 -20.98 4.48 4.34
N GLY A 147 -20.05 3.97 3.53
CA GLY A 147 -18.84 4.71 3.14
C GLY A 147 -17.78 4.81 4.24
N LYS A 148 -17.94 4.10 5.35
CA LYS A 148 -16.94 4.00 6.43
C LYS A 148 -16.42 2.58 6.54
N LEU A 149 -15.11 2.45 6.64
CA LEU A 149 -14.48 1.16 6.94
C LEU A 149 -14.80 0.77 8.38
N ASN A 150 -15.29 -0.45 8.57
CA ASN A 150 -15.50 -1.07 9.88
C ASN A 150 -14.56 -2.27 10.01
N PRO A 151 -13.47 -2.15 10.79
CA PRO A 151 -12.48 -3.21 10.92
C PRO A 151 -12.89 -4.28 11.94
N SER A 152 -12.58 -5.52 11.62
CA SER A 152 -12.62 -6.67 12.52
C SER A 152 -11.62 -6.48 13.67
N SER A 153 -11.98 -6.92 14.88
CA SER A 153 -11.03 -7.00 16.00
C SER A 153 -10.08 -8.20 15.90
N GLU A 154 -10.42 -9.19 15.09
CA GLU A 154 -9.65 -10.42 14.94
C GLU A 154 -8.52 -10.24 13.93
N LYS A 155 -7.32 -10.67 14.33
CA LYS A 155 -6.11 -10.68 13.52
C LYS A 155 -5.93 -12.09 12.96
N ILE A 156 -5.85 -12.19 11.65
CA ILE A 156 -5.83 -13.47 10.94
C ILE A 156 -4.65 -13.47 9.96
N ALA A 157 -4.02 -14.63 9.75
CA ALA A 157 -3.01 -14.75 8.71
C ALA A 157 -3.67 -14.58 7.32
N LEU A 158 -2.97 -13.97 6.36
CA LEU A 158 -3.56 -13.69 5.06
C LEU A 158 -4.12 -14.94 4.35
N PRO A 159 -3.45 -16.12 4.36
CA PRO A 159 -4.02 -17.31 3.75
C PRO A 159 -5.34 -17.74 4.39
N ASP A 160 -5.39 -17.79 5.72
CA ASP A 160 -6.61 -18.16 6.45
C ASP A 160 -7.75 -17.18 6.17
N LEU A 161 -7.44 -15.89 6.03
CA LEU A 161 -8.42 -14.85 5.71
C LEU A 161 -8.97 -14.98 4.27
N VAL A 162 -8.11 -15.34 3.32
CA VAL A 162 -8.48 -15.62 1.92
C VAL A 162 -9.40 -16.85 1.85
N GLU A 163 -9.07 -17.93 2.54
CA GLU A 163 -9.93 -19.12 2.59
C GLU A 163 -11.26 -18.82 3.29
N TRP A 164 -11.22 -18.14 4.44
CA TRP A 164 -12.43 -17.76 5.16
C TRP A 164 -13.36 -16.91 4.31
N THR A 165 -12.85 -15.91 3.58
CA THR A 165 -13.71 -15.07 2.73
C THR A 165 -14.21 -15.78 1.49
N HIS A 166 -13.45 -16.72 0.93
CA HIS A 166 -13.96 -17.61 -0.09
C HIS A 166 -15.13 -18.44 0.44
N ASP A 167 -14.95 -19.12 1.56
CA ASP A 167 -15.93 -20.06 2.11
C ASP A 167 -17.20 -19.34 2.59
N GLN A 168 -17.06 -18.17 3.22
CA GLN A 168 -18.19 -17.43 3.77
C GLN A 168 -18.92 -16.58 2.72
N LYS A 169 -18.22 -16.08 1.70
CA LYS A 169 -18.76 -15.03 0.80
C LYS A 169 -18.63 -15.34 -0.69
N GLY A 170 -17.94 -16.41 -1.05
CA GLY A 170 -17.78 -16.84 -2.44
C GLY A 170 -16.82 -15.98 -3.26
N TYR A 171 -15.93 -15.19 -2.63
CA TYR A 171 -14.89 -14.46 -3.35
C TYR A 171 -13.92 -15.43 -4.03
N ARG A 172 -13.65 -15.20 -5.32
CA ARG A 172 -12.67 -15.98 -6.09
C ARG A 172 -11.54 -15.12 -6.65
N GLN A 173 -11.73 -13.81 -6.66
CA GLN A 173 -10.77 -12.86 -7.18
C GLN A 173 -10.37 -11.88 -6.08
N PHE A 174 -9.08 -11.78 -5.88
CA PHE A 174 -8.43 -10.96 -4.89
C PHE A 174 -7.52 -9.97 -5.61
N LEU A 175 -7.81 -8.70 -5.43
CA LEU A 175 -7.10 -7.60 -6.06
C LEU A 175 -6.06 -7.07 -5.08
N LEU A 176 -4.79 -7.03 -5.45
CA LEU A 176 -3.73 -6.48 -4.60
C LEU A 176 -3.49 -5.02 -4.97
N LEU A 177 -3.49 -4.13 -3.98
CA LEU A 177 -3.24 -2.72 -4.20
C LEU A 177 -1.74 -2.45 -4.40
N GLY A 178 -1.37 -1.87 -5.53
CA GLY A 178 0.03 -1.72 -5.95
C GLY A 178 0.68 -3.05 -6.39
N PRO A 179 1.95 -3.00 -6.81
CA PRO A 179 2.74 -4.20 -7.12
C PRO A 179 3.10 -4.95 -5.84
N SER A 180 2.74 -6.22 -5.71
CA SER A 180 2.94 -6.94 -4.46
C SER A 180 3.71 -8.25 -4.64
N LEU A 181 4.78 -8.43 -3.86
CA LEU A 181 5.47 -9.72 -3.75
C LEU A 181 4.57 -10.81 -3.13
N LEU A 182 3.52 -10.41 -2.40
CA LEU A 182 2.55 -11.34 -1.82
C LEU A 182 1.80 -12.13 -2.88
N LYS A 183 1.66 -11.58 -4.09
CA LYS A 183 0.91 -12.23 -5.17
C LYS A 183 1.47 -13.61 -5.50
N GLU A 184 2.78 -13.72 -5.68
CA GLU A 184 3.40 -15.01 -6.03
C GLU A 184 3.35 -15.99 -4.85
N HIS A 185 3.52 -15.49 -3.62
CA HIS A 185 3.34 -16.30 -2.42
C HIS A 185 1.91 -16.88 -2.34
N LEU A 186 0.88 -16.06 -2.52
CA LEU A 186 -0.51 -16.49 -2.49
C LEU A 186 -0.84 -17.47 -3.61
N LYS A 187 -0.34 -17.24 -4.84
CA LYS A 187 -0.49 -18.18 -5.95
C LYS A 187 0.12 -19.55 -5.65
N MET A 188 1.31 -19.59 -5.04
CA MET A 188 1.93 -20.86 -4.65
C MET A 188 1.11 -21.56 -3.57
N THR A 189 0.76 -20.83 -2.51
CA THR A 189 -0.04 -21.33 -1.39
C THR A 189 -1.40 -21.89 -1.84
N PHE A 190 -2.03 -21.27 -2.83
CA PHE A 190 -3.35 -21.65 -3.33
C PHE A 190 -3.35 -22.28 -4.73
N SER A 191 -2.22 -22.87 -5.15
CA SER A 191 -2.06 -23.47 -6.48
C SER A 191 -3.09 -24.55 -6.84
N MET A 192 -3.67 -25.21 -5.83
CA MET A 192 -4.70 -26.24 -5.99
C MET A 192 -6.14 -25.71 -5.89
N ARG A 193 -6.33 -24.40 -5.72
CA ARG A 193 -7.64 -23.74 -5.58
C ARG A 193 -7.94 -22.86 -6.79
N GLU A 194 -9.23 -22.60 -7.04
CA GLU A 194 -9.70 -21.68 -8.09
C GLU A 194 -9.65 -20.21 -7.63
N PHE A 195 -8.50 -19.76 -7.11
CA PHE A 195 -8.30 -18.36 -6.71
C PHE A 195 -7.53 -17.58 -7.78
N SER A 196 -7.95 -16.34 -8.00
CA SER A 196 -7.29 -15.39 -8.89
C SER A 196 -6.73 -14.24 -8.07
N PHE A 197 -5.41 -14.06 -8.12
CA PHE A 197 -4.71 -12.94 -7.50
C PHE A 197 -4.17 -12.03 -8.60
N VAL A 198 -4.62 -10.79 -8.59
CA VAL A 198 -4.29 -9.81 -9.64
C VAL A 198 -3.80 -8.53 -8.99
N ASP A 199 -2.73 -7.95 -9.50
CA ASP A 199 -2.29 -6.65 -9.00
C ASP A 199 -3.11 -5.56 -9.68
N SER A 200 -3.52 -4.54 -8.93
CA SER A 200 -4.26 -3.38 -9.42
C SER A 200 -3.55 -2.66 -10.58
N VAL A 201 -2.22 -2.73 -10.62
CA VAL A 201 -1.41 -2.15 -11.70
C VAL A 201 -1.44 -2.98 -12.99
N GLU A 202 -1.77 -4.27 -12.94
CA GLU A 202 -1.88 -5.13 -14.14
C GLU A 202 -3.20 -4.92 -14.88
N ILE A 203 -4.26 -4.61 -14.15
CA ILE A 203 -5.59 -4.41 -14.75
C ILE A 203 -5.77 -3.01 -15.29
N ASP A 204 -4.92 -2.05 -14.92
CA ASP A 204 -4.95 -0.70 -15.44
C ASP A 204 -4.17 -0.60 -16.75
N PRO A 205 -4.85 -0.41 -17.91
CA PRO A 205 -4.18 -0.34 -19.21
C PRO A 205 -3.18 0.82 -19.28
N MET A 206 -3.41 1.89 -18.52
CA MET A 206 -2.54 3.06 -18.46
C MET A 206 -1.28 2.82 -17.64
N LEU A 207 -1.16 1.69 -16.93
CA LEU A 207 0.02 1.28 -16.16
C LEU A 207 0.73 0.06 -16.76
N SER A 208 0.39 -0.35 -17.97
CA SER A 208 1.08 -1.44 -18.69
C SER A 208 2.61 -1.23 -18.81
N TRP A 209 3.04 0.03 -18.98
CA TRP A 209 4.47 0.42 -18.99
C TRP A 209 5.17 0.27 -17.63
N PHE A 210 4.40 0.31 -16.53
CA PHE A 210 4.89 0.16 -15.16
C PHE A 210 5.21 -1.31 -14.87
N TRP A 211 4.32 -2.21 -15.31
CA TRP A 211 4.38 -3.63 -15.01
C TRP A 211 5.62 -4.34 -15.56
N GLY A 212 6.05 -4.01 -16.78
CA GLY A 212 7.20 -4.66 -17.42
C GLY A 212 8.48 -4.58 -16.60
N LYS A 213 8.65 -3.54 -15.78
CA LYS A 213 9.81 -3.37 -14.88
C LYS A 213 9.64 -4.13 -13.57
N ILE A 214 8.44 -4.10 -13.00
CA ILE A 214 8.13 -4.77 -11.74
C ILE A 214 8.22 -6.27 -11.87
N ALA A 215 7.72 -6.83 -12.97
CA ALA A 215 7.74 -8.28 -13.17
C ALA A 215 9.17 -8.85 -13.11
N VAL A 216 10.17 -8.12 -13.62
CA VAL A 216 11.58 -8.50 -13.54
C VAL A 216 12.07 -8.47 -12.10
N ILE A 217 11.84 -7.35 -11.40
CA ILE A 217 12.25 -7.15 -10.01
C ILE A 217 11.60 -8.18 -9.07
N SER A 218 10.30 -8.45 -9.24
CA SER A 218 9.58 -9.42 -8.42
C SER A 218 10.07 -10.85 -8.64
N GLN A 219 10.48 -11.20 -9.86
CA GLN A 219 11.10 -12.50 -10.13
C GLN A 219 12.46 -12.63 -9.45
N GLU A 220 13.28 -11.58 -9.48
CA GLU A 220 14.59 -11.56 -8.81
C GLU A 220 14.44 -11.65 -7.28
N ALA A 221 13.51 -10.87 -6.72
CA ALA A 221 13.25 -10.84 -5.28
C ALA A 221 12.69 -12.17 -4.73
N ALA A 222 11.92 -12.92 -5.53
CA ALA A 222 11.35 -14.21 -5.13
C ALA A 222 12.39 -15.34 -5.02
N VAL A 223 13.60 -15.14 -5.56
CA VAL A 223 14.69 -16.13 -5.52
C VAL A 223 15.59 -15.95 -4.29
N CYS A 224 15.51 -14.80 -3.62
CA CYS A 224 16.31 -14.45 -2.44
C CYS A 224 15.61 -14.86 -1.14
#